data_AF-A0A6H9Z3B2-F1
#
_entry.id   AF-A0A6H9Z3B2-F1
#
_cell.length_a   1.000
_cell.length_b   1.000
_cell.length_c   1.000
_cell.angle_alpha   90.00
_cell.angle_beta   90.00
_cell.angle_gamma   90.00
#
_symmetry.space_group_name_H-M   'P 1'
#
loop_
_entity.id
_entity.type
_entity.pdbx_description
1 polymer ?
#
loop_
_entity_poly.entity_id
_entity_poly.type
_entity_poly.pdbx_seq_one_letter_code
_entity_poly.pdbx_strand_id
1 'polypeptide(L)'
;MGKGGGKGGTGKVAGEVGGIFGKAGSKLFRFKHSPDGKVLGLDPKNIDPKTRERWRNDRKSQKPGPGDKVTSRKLDPDDPNLDPKDREMMDAVEKSRQERGDSSGNNYAAIRYVDTDGKERILVTNSDGVHSERMGGNYLLDNGIDPNNIRGIYTERSPCDINSSYCDQWIKKHAPNADVSHRFDYGIDGTSKYQANSQHRKYREGLF
;
A
#
# COMPACT_ATOMS: atom_id res chain seq x y z
N MET A 1 -32.61 -13.49 29.43
CA MET A 1 -32.03 -12.31 28.76
C MET A 1 -31.10 -12.76 27.64
N GLY A 2 -31.46 -12.51 26.38
CA GLY A 2 -30.64 -12.86 25.22
C GLY A 2 -29.51 -11.85 25.00
N LYS A 3 -28.32 -12.34 24.65
CA LYS A 3 -27.24 -11.54 24.06
C LYS A 3 -26.96 -12.07 22.65
N GLY A 4 -27.58 -11.47 21.63
CA GLY A 4 -27.00 -11.37 20.29
C GLY A 4 -25.88 -10.33 20.34
N GLY A 5 -24.75 -10.44 19.64
CA GLY A 5 -24.59 -10.91 18.27
C GLY A 5 -24.11 -9.70 17.46
N GLY A 6 -22.80 -9.48 17.42
CA GLY A 6 -22.16 -8.41 16.64
C GLY A 6 -21.05 -8.98 15.77
N LYS A 7 -21.42 -9.67 14.68
CA LYS A 7 -20.48 -9.98 13.60
C LYS A 7 -20.33 -8.71 12.76
N GLY A 8 -19.17 -8.06 12.84
CA GLY A 8 -18.79 -6.98 11.93
C GLY A 8 -18.77 -7.49 10.50
N GLY A 9 -19.79 -7.13 9.72
CA GLY A 9 -19.89 -7.48 8.30
C GLY A 9 -18.82 -6.74 7.51
N THR A 10 -17.82 -7.50 7.06
CA THR A 10 -16.73 -7.06 6.17
C THR A 10 -17.30 -6.40 4.92
N GLY A 11 -16.91 -5.16 4.62
CA GLY A 11 -17.27 -4.41 3.40
C GLY A 11 -16.66 -4.95 2.10
N LYS A 12 -16.44 -6.27 2.00
CA LYS A 12 -15.88 -6.93 0.82
C LYS A 12 -17.03 -7.27 -0.13
N VAL A 13 -17.00 -6.76 -1.36
CA VAL A 13 -17.90 -7.22 -2.42
C VAL A 13 -17.22 -8.38 -3.14
N ALA A 14 -17.84 -9.56 -3.14
CA ALA A 14 -17.40 -10.69 -3.96
C ALA A 14 -17.73 -10.38 -5.43
N GLY A 15 -16.71 -10.35 -6.29
CA GLY A 15 -16.86 -10.14 -7.72
C GLY A 15 -15.58 -10.53 -8.47
N GLU A 16 -15.73 -11.04 -9.71
CA GLU A 16 -14.61 -11.47 -10.56
C GLU A 16 -13.68 -10.28 -10.83
N VAL A 17 -12.44 -10.29 -10.36
CA VAL A 17 -11.49 -9.19 -10.64
C VAL A 17 -10.99 -9.35 -12.08
N GLY A 18 -11.33 -8.43 -12.99
CA GLY A 18 -10.82 -8.49 -14.38
C GLY A 18 -9.33 -8.18 -14.47
N GLY A 19 -8.66 -8.56 -15.56
CA GLY A 19 -7.21 -8.37 -15.76
C GLY A 19 -6.39 -9.62 -15.39
N ILE A 20 -5.12 -9.47 -15.03
CA ILE A 20 -4.23 -10.60 -14.66
C ILE A 20 -4.78 -11.44 -13.50
N PHE A 21 -5.69 -10.86 -12.71
CA PHE A 21 -6.29 -11.49 -11.55
C PHE A 21 -7.59 -12.25 -11.83
N GLY A 22 -8.16 -12.18 -13.04
CA GLY A 22 -9.36 -12.90 -13.54
C GLY A 22 -10.27 -13.63 -12.52
N LYS A 23 -10.61 -14.90 -12.84
CA LYS A 23 -11.38 -15.79 -11.93
C LYS A 23 -10.53 -16.42 -10.83
N ALA A 24 -9.20 -16.24 -10.89
CA ALA A 24 -8.22 -16.87 -9.99
C ALA A 24 -7.73 -15.96 -8.84
N GLY A 25 -8.16 -14.69 -8.82
CA GLY A 25 -7.74 -13.64 -7.90
C GLY A 25 -8.30 -13.79 -6.48
N SER A 26 -8.21 -14.99 -5.91
CA SER A 26 -8.78 -15.38 -4.61
C SER A 26 -8.32 -14.53 -3.41
N LYS A 27 -7.25 -13.73 -3.59
CA LYS A 27 -6.65 -12.91 -2.52
C LYS A 27 -6.99 -11.42 -2.62
N LEU A 28 -7.48 -10.97 -3.79
CA LEU A 28 -7.92 -9.60 -4.00
C LEU A 28 -9.43 -9.47 -3.74
N PHE A 29 -9.85 -8.27 -3.39
CA PHE A 29 -11.27 -7.93 -3.28
C PHE A 29 -11.52 -6.51 -3.79
N ARG A 30 -12.76 -6.22 -4.15
CA ARG A 30 -13.18 -4.87 -4.54
C ARG A 30 -13.68 -4.11 -3.33
N PHE A 31 -13.32 -2.83 -3.27
CA PHE A 31 -13.90 -1.90 -2.32
C PHE A 31 -15.24 -1.36 -2.83
N LYS A 32 -16.12 -0.98 -1.89
CA LYS A 32 -17.41 -0.37 -2.23
C LYS A 32 -17.25 0.96 -2.95
N HIS A 33 -16.21 1.74 -2.62
CA HIS A 33 -15.88 2.99 -3.29
C HIS A 33 -15.31 2.81 -4.72
N SER A 34 -15.04 1.58 -5.16
CA SER A 34 -14.57 1.28 -6.52
C SER A 34 -15.22 -0.01 -7.05
N PRO A 35 -16.54 0.02 -7.33
CA PRO A 35 -17.27 -1.16 -7.81
C PRO A 35 -16.80 -1.60 -9.21
N ASP A 36 -16.23 -0.68 -9.99
CA ASP A 36 -15.59 -0.87 -11.29
C ASP A 36 -14.27 -1.67 -11.22
N GLY A 37 -13.71 -1.83 -10.02
CA GLY A 37 -12.46 -2.56 -9.80
C GLY A 37 -11.20 -1.77 -10.16
N LYS A 38 -11.29 -0.44 -10.28
CA LYS A 38 -10.10 0.42 -10.45
C LYS A 38 -9.20 0.37 -9.21
N VAL A 39 -9.79 0.36 -8.03
CA VAL A 39 -9.11 0.18 -6.73
C VAL A 39 -9.40 -1.21 -6.19
N LEU A 40 -8.33 -1.98 -5.98
CA LEU A 40 -8.38 -3.34 -5.47
C LEU A 40 -7.73 -3.41 -4.10
N GLY A 41 -8.32 -4.18 -3.21
CA GLY A 41 -7.78 -4.45 -1.88
C GLY A 41 -7.02 -5.77 -1.85
N LEU A 42 -5.82 -5.75 -1.27
CA LEU A 42 -5.12 -6.95 -0.83
C LEU A 42 -5.14 -7.01 0.70
N ASP A 43 -5.67 -8.09 1.26
CA ASP A 43 -5.61 -8.37 2.70
C ASP A 43 -4.37 -9.23 2.98
N PRO A 44 -3.35 -8.70 3.70
CA PRO A 44 -2.13 -9.46 3.99
C PRO A 44 -2.37 -10.80 4.68
N LYS A 45 -3.47 -10.93 5.43
CA LYS A 45 -3.85 -12.17 6.11
C LYS A 45 -4.21 -13.29 5.13
N ASN A 46 -4.57 -12.95 3.90
CA ASN A 46 -4.82 -13.90 2.81
C ASN A 46 -3.52 -14.35 2.11
N ILE A 47 -2.36 -13.77 2.47
CA ILE A 47 -1.07 -14.25 2.02
C ILE A 47 -0.52 -15.26 3.03
N ASP A 48 -0.30 -16.48 2.56
CA ASP A 48 0.25 -17.55 3.38
C ASP A 48 1.64 -17.17 3.93
N PRO A 49 1.99 -17.62 5.15
CA PRO A 49 3.26 -17.26 5.78
C PRO A 49 4.50 -17.63 4.95
N LYS A 50 4.46 -18.75 4.21
CA LYS A 50 5.58 -19.22 3.37
C LYS A 50 5.83 -18.26 2.22
N THR A 51 4.79 -17.76 1.56
CA THR A 51 4.92 -16.72 0.53
C THR A 51 5.52 -15.44 1.11
N ARG A 52 5.08 -15.00 2.29
CA ARG A 52 5.66 -13.82 2.96
C ARG A 52 7.12 -14.02 3.34
N GLU A 53 7.48 -15.20 3.82
CA GLU A 53 8.87 -15.56 4.10
C GLU A 53 9.73 -15.58 2.83
N ARG A 54 9.23 -16.18 1.75
CA ARG A 54 9.88 -16.13 0.44
C ARG A 54 10.13 -14.69 -0.01
N TRP A 55 9.15 -13.80 0.09
CA TRP A 55 9.35 -12.38 -0.25
C TRP A 55 10.42 -11.69 0.58
N ARG A 56 10.54 -12.04 1.87
CA ARG A 56 11.61 -11.54 2.72
C ARG A 56 12.97 -12.07 2.28
N ASN A 57 13.02 -13.29 1.73
CA ASN A 57 14.27 -13.98 1.39
C ASN A 57 14.76 -13.72 -0.05
N ASP A 58 13.88 -13.82 -1.03
CA ASP A 58 14.23 -13.78 -2.46
C ASP A 58 14.37 -12.36 -2.98
N ARG A 59 13.62 -11.42 -2.37
CA ARG A 59 13.65 -10.00 -2.72
C ARG A 59 14.18 -9.18 -1.55
N LYS A 60 15.29 -9.65 -0.96
CA LYS A 60 16.04 -8.86 0.03
C LYS A 60 16.53 -7.58 -0.62
N SER A 61 16.30 -6.49 0.09
CA SER A 61 16.94 -5.21 -0.16
C SER A 61 18.15 -5.07 0.77
N GLN A 62 19.12 -4.26 0.33
CA GLN A 62 20.33 -3.98 1.10
C GLN A 62 20.21 -2.59 1.74
N LYS A 63 21.08 -2.32 2.70
CA LYS A 63 21.19 -1.00 3.28
C LYS A 63 21.55 0.02 2.17
N PRO A 64 20.87 1.16 2.08
CA PRO A 64 21.24 2.20 1.13
C PRO A 64 22.67 2.69 1.35
N GLY A 65 23.39 2.94 0.26
CA GLY A 65 24.63 3.72 0.29
C GLY A 65 24.35 5.20 0.64
N PRO A 66 25.37 5.99 1.03
CA PRO A 66 25.20 7.42 1.22
C PRO A 66 24.65 8.11 -0.04
N GLY A 67 23.54 8.84 0.09
CA GLY A 67 22.87 9.50 -1.04
C GLY A 67 22.12 8.56 -1.99
N ASP A 68 22.22 7.23 -1.80
CA ASP A 68 21.51 6.26 -2.62
C ASP A 68 20.14 5.95 -2.02
N LYS A 69 19.22 6.92 -2.12
CA LYS A 69 17.84 6.77 -1.64
C LYS A 69 16.86 7.02 -2.78
N VAL A 70 15.71 6.34 -2.72
CA VAL A 70 14.57 6.70 -3.54
C VAL A 70 14.10 8.10 -3.12
N THR A 71 14.02 9.00 -4.09
CA THR A 71 13.36 10.29 -3.90
C THR A 71 11.87 10.04 -3.69
N SER A 72 11.36 10.38 -2.51
CA SER A 72 9.92 10.32 -2.23
C SER A 72 9.40 11.71 -1.90
N ARG A 73 8.35 12.14 -2.59
CA ARG A 73 7.72 13.45 -2.37
C ARG A 73 6.73 13.39 -1.22
N LYS A 74 6.89 14.28 -0.25
CA LYS A 74 5.87 14.48 0.79
C LYS A 74 4.65 15.17 0.18
N LEU A 75 3.47 14.62 0.43
CA LEU A 75 2.19 15.14 -0.04
C LEU A 75 1.48 15.86 1.10
N ASP A 76 0.97 17.05 0.79
CA ASP A 76 0.05 17.77 1.65
C ASP A 76 -1.39 17.49 1.16
N PRO A 77 -2.25 16.87 1.98
CA PRO A 77 -3.64 16.64 1.59
C PRO A 77 -4.42 17.91 1.28
N ASP A 78 -4.01 19.05 1.83
CA ASP A 78 -4.69 20.34 1.73
C ASP A 78 -4.12 21.22 0.58
N ASP A 79 -3.11 20.73 -0.17
CA ASP A 79 -2.58 21.43 -1.33
C ASP A 79 -3.63 21.48 -2.46
N PRO A 80 -4.11 22.69 -2.85
CA PRO A 80 -5.10 22.82 -3.91
C PRO A 80 -4.58 22.44 -5.30
N ASN A 81 -3.27 22.33 -5.48
CA ASN A 81 -2.62 21.96 -6.75
C ASN A 81 -2.04 20.54 -6.72
N LEU A 82 -2.42 19.72 -5.74
CA LEU A 82 -1.97 18.34 -5.64
C LEU A 82 -2.28 17.58 -6.94
N ASP A 83 -1.30 16.81 -7.43
CA ASP A 83 -1.47 16.00 -8.63
C ASP A 83 -2.71 15.08 -8.49
N PRO A 84 -3.63 15.04 -9.47
CA PRO A 84 -4.84 14.23 -9.37
C PRO A 84 -4.56 12.74 -9.13
N LYS A 85 -3.44 12.20 -9.63
CA LYS A 85 -3.05 10.81 -9.41
C LYS A 85 -2.57 10.56 -7.99
N ASP A 86 -1.90 11.53 -7.38
CA ASP A 86 -1.51 11.50 -5.96
C ASP A 86 -2.75 11.56 -5.06
N ARG A 87 -3.65 12.53 -5.32
CA ARG A 87 -4.95 12.64 -4.62
C ARG A 87 -5.70 11.32 -4.68
N GLU A 88 -5.80 10.71 -5.87
CA GLU A 88 -6.51 9.46 -6.05
C GLU A 88 -5.90 8.30 -5.22
N MET A 89 -4.57 8.21 -5.11
CA MET A 89 -3.92 7.20 -4.28
C MET A 89 -4.10 7.46 -2.78
N MET A 90 -4.06 8.73 -2.34
CA MET A 90 -4.35 9.12 -0.96
C MET A 90 -5.79 8.74 -0.58
N ASP A 91 -6.75 9.16 -1.40
CA ASP A 91 -8.17 8.84 -1.25
C ASP A 91 -8.41 7.33 -1.21
N ALA A 92 -7.75 6.57 -2.09
CA ALA A 92 -7.86 5.12 -2.12
C ALA A 92 -7.43 4.50 -0.80
N VAL A 93 -6.34 4.97 -0.17
CA VAL A 93 -5.90 4.50 1.15
C VAL A 93 -6.91 4.87 2.24
N GLU A 94 -7.35 6.13 2.30
CA GLU A 94 -8.29 6.62 3.33
C GLU A 94 -9.62 5.87 3.27
N LYS A 95 -10.24 5.79 2.08
CA LYS A 95 -11.51 5.09 1.87
C LYS A 95 -11.36 3.59 2.15
N SER A 96 -10.23 2.98 1.77
CA SER A 96 -9.95 1.58 2.07
C SER A 96 -9.84 1.30 3.57
N ARG A 97 -9.24 2.21 4.34
CA ARG A 97 -9.21 2.11 5.82
C ARG A 97 -10.60 2.20 6.40
N GLN A 98 -11.37 3.22 6.00
CA GLN A 98 -12.73 3.45 6.47
C GLN A 98 -13.62 2.24 6.22
N GLU A 99 -13.59 1.69 5.01
CA GLU A 99 -14.36 0.49 4.66
C GLU A 99 -13.94 -0.77 5.41
N ARG A 100 -12.66 -0.86 5.79
CA ARG A 100 -12.14 -1.96 6.62
C ARG A 100 -12.40 -1.75 8.11
N GLY A 101 -12.80 -0.55 8.54
CA GLY A 101 -12.86 -0.20 9.95
C GLY A 101 -11.49 -0.24 10.64
N ASP A 102 -10.40 -0.03 9.89
CA ASP A 102 -9.03 -0.23 10.40
C ASP A 102 -8.41 1.08 10.92
N SER A 103 -8.60 1.32 12.22
CA SER A 103 -7.96 2.40 12.97
C SER A 103 -6.57 2.05 13.54
N SER A 104 -6.04 0.87 13.21
CA SER A 104 -4.83 0.33 13.83
C SER A 104 -3.53 1.03 13.44
N GLY A 105 -2.49 0.71 14.21
CA GLY A 105 -1.08 1.09 14.04
C GLY A 105 -0.47 0.90 12.64
N ASN A 106 -1.05 0.02 11.82
CA ASN A 106 -0.47 -0.46 10.58
C ASN A 106 -0.28 0.66 9.57
N ASN A 107 0.77 0.56 8.76
CA ASN A 107 0.99 1.45 7.61
C ASN A 107 0.22 0.91 6.40
N TYR A 108 -0.39 1.79 5.62
CA TYR A 108 -1.02 1.47 4.34
C TYR A 108 -0.20 2.03 3.18
N ALA A 109 -0.30 1.37 2.02
CA ALA A 109 0.23 1.85 0.76
C ALA A 109 -0.78 1.60 -0.37
N ALA A 110 -0.74 2.48 -1.37
CA ALA A 110 -1.40 2.33 -2.65
C ALA A 110 -0.36 2.23 -3.76
N ILE A 111 -0.53 1.26 -4.65
CA ILE A 111 0.37 1.02 -5.77
C ILE A 111 -0.41 1.18 -7.07
N ARG A 112 -0.08 2.20 -7.85
CA ARG A 112 -0.63 2.43 -9.18
C ARG A 112 0.17 1.62 -10.19
N TYR A 113 -0.50 0.81 -10.99
CA TYR A 113 0.13 -0.05 -11.99
C TYR A 113 -0.72 -0.20 -13.25
N VAL A 114 -0.06 -0.52 -14.36
CA VAL A 114 -0.72 -0.94 -15.60
C VAL A 114 -0.83 -2.47 -15.59
N ASP A 115 -2.05 -2.98 -15.66
CA ASP A 115 -2.33 -4.41 -15.69
C ASP A 115 -2.10 -5.00 -17.10
N THR A 116 -2.20 -6.32 -17.25
CA THR A 116 -2.00 -7.04 -18.52
C THR A 116 -3.04 -6.75 -19.58
N ASP A 117 -4.21 -6.23 -19.18
CA ASP A 117 -5.24 -5.74 -20.10
C ASP A 117 -5.01 -4.27 -20.51
N GLY A 118 -3.88 -3.67 -20.12
CA GLY A 118 -3.50 -2.30 -20.44
C GLY A 118 -4.18 -1.23 -19.59
N LYS A 119 -5.08 -1.61 -18.67
CA LYS A 119 -5.76 -0.62 -17.81
C LYS A 119 -4.94 -0.31 -16.57
N GLU A 120 -4.91 0.96 -16.22
CA GLU A 120 -4.32 1.42 -14.97
C GLU A 120 -5.24 1.11 -13.78
N ARG A 121 -4.67 0.54 -12.72
CA ARG A 121 -5.34 0.15 -11.47
C ARG A 121 -4.54 0.60 -10.26
N ILE A 122 -5.18 0.61 -9.09
CA ILE A 122 -4.56 0.88 -7.79
C ILE A 122 -4.75 -0.34 -6.90
N LEU A 123 -3.65 -0.88 -6.37
CA LEU A 123 -3.67 -1.91 -5.34
C LEU A 123 -3.44 -1.28 -3.97
N VAL A 124 -4.40 -1.38 -3.06
CA VAL A 124 -4.29 -0.92 -1.68
C VAL A 124 -4.06 -2.10 -0.74
N THR A 125 -3.05 -1.97 0.11
CA THR A 125 -2.73 -2.97 1.14
C THR A 125 -2.10 -2.33 2.37
N ASN A 126 -1.86 -3.15 3.39
CA ASN A 126 -1.29 -2.72 4.65
C ASN A 126 -0.14 -3.64 5.10
N SER A 127 0.63 -3.18 6.07
CA SER A 127 1.70 -3.99 6.66
C SER A 127 1.16 -5.15 7.48
N ASP A 128 1.78 -6.34 7.34
CA ASP A 128 1.60 -7.50 8.23
C ASP A 128 2.85 -8.40 8.20
N GLY A 129 3.82 -8.07 9.06
CA GLY A 129 5.15 -8.68 9.09
C GLY A 129 6.03 -8.41 7.86
N VAL A 130 5.45 -7.99 6.73
CA VAL A 130 6.09 -7.38 5.56
C VAL A 130 5.50 -5.97 5.43
N HIS A 131 6.32 -4.99 5.10
CA HIS A 131 5.88 -3.59 4.96
C HIS A 131 4.93 -3.45 3.76
N SER A 132 3.96 -2.54 3.87
CA SER A 132 2.88 -2.32 2.90
C SER A 132 3.34 -2.16 1.44
N GLU A 133 4.41 -1.39 1.20
CA GLU A 133 4.96 -1.13 -0.13
C GLU A 133 5.44 -2.45 -0.76
N ARG A 134 6.20 -3.24 0.02
CA ARG A 134 6.68 -4.56 -0.38
C ARG A 134 5.54 -5.57 -0.46
N MET A 135 4.51 -5.48 0.37
CA MET A 135 3.38 -6.39 0.37
C MET A 135 2.66 -6.36 -0.99
N GLY A 136 2.26 -5.16 -1.42
CA GLY A 136 1.56 -4.98 -2.68
C GLY A 136 2.49 -5.21 -3.87
N GLY A 137 3.70 -4.64 -3.81
CA GLY A 137 4.66 -4.74 -4.90
C GLY A 137 5.09 -6.18 -5.16
N ASN A 138 5.37 -6.95 -4.11
CA ASN A 138 5.70 -8.37 -4.28
C ASN A 138 4.55 -9.17 -4.84
N TYR A 139 3.31 -8.88 -4.41
CA TYR A 139 2.13 -9.53 -4.93
C TYR A 139 1.97 -9.27 -6.43
N LEU A 140 2.11 -8.02 -6.89
CA LEU A 140 2.04 -7.69 -8.32
C LEU A 140 3.10 -8.43 -9.14
N LEU A 141 4.36 -8.41 -8.68
CA LEU A 141 5.47 -9.07 -9.36
C LEU A 141 5.32 -10.60 -9.43
N ASP A 142 4.84 -11.23 -8.36
CA ASP A 142 4.59 -12.68 -8.33
C ASP A 142 3.49 -13.11 -9.29
N ASN A 143 2.55 -12.20 -9.60
CA ASN A 143 1.47 -12.49 -10.52
C ASN A 143 1.83 -12.14 -11.97
N GLY A 144 3.01 -11.57 -12.24
CA GLY A 144 3.50 -11.31 -13.59
C GLY A 144 3.36 -9.87 -14.08
N ILE A 145 3.06 -8.92 -13.19
CA ILE A 145 3.16 -7.49 -13.54
C ILE A 145 4.64 -7.13 -13.73
N ASP A 146 4.95 -6.55 -14.88
CA ASP A 146 6.30 -6.03 -15.18
C ASP A 146 6.67 -4.91 -14.18
N PRO A 147 7.89 -4.91 -13.60
CA PRO A 147 8.39 -3.82 -12.77
C PRO A 147 8.19 -2.41 -13.36
N ASN A 148 8.32 -2.27 -14.69
CA ASN A 148 8.15 -1.00 -15.40
C ASN A 148 6.70 -0.55 -15.49
N ASN A 149 5.75 -1.47 -15.27
CA ASN A 149 4.33 -1.17 -15.21
C ASN A 149 3.87 -0.74 -13.83
N ILE A 150 4.73 -0.77 -12.81
CA ILE A 150 4.48 -0.09 -11.54
C ILE A 150 4.81 1.39 -11.73
N ARG A 151 3.78 2.25 -11.71
CA ARG A 151 3.86 3.67 -12.09
C ARG A 151 3.85 4.62 -10.90
N GLY A 152 3.30 4.20 -9.76
CA GLY A 152 3.27 5.04 -8.56
C GLY A 152 3.16 4.23 -7.28
N ILE A 153 3.79 4.72 -6.22
CA ILE A 153 3.71 4.16 -4.87
C ILE A 153 3.48 5.30 -3.90
N TYR A 154 2.27 5.34 -3.34
CA TYR A 154 1.95 6.19 -2.19
C TYR A 154 2.01 5.36 -0.91
N THR A 155 2.64 5.90 0.13
CA THR A 155 2.69 5.28 1.47
C THR A 155 2.40 6.32 2.56
N GLU A 156 1.69 5.95 3.61
CA GLU A 156 1.35 6.93 4.65
C GLU A 156 2.59 7.45 5.38
N ARG A 157 3.60 6.61 5.58
CA ARG A 157 4.90 6.99 6.12
C ARG A 157 5.96 6.82 5.06
N SER A 158 6.95 7.71 5.03
CA SER A 158 8.05 7.65 4.05
C SER A 158 8.69 6.25 4.00
N PRO A 159 9.10 5.76 2.81
CA PRO A 159 9.75 4.46 2.69
C PRO A 159 10.92 4.32 3.65
N CYS A 160 10.98 3.21 4.40
CA CYS A 160 12.01 3.05 5.42
C CYS A 160 13.41 2.82 4.80
N ASP A 161 14.41 3.52 5.32
CA ASP A 161 15.82 3.48 4.91
C ASP A 161 16.78 3.05 6.06
N ILE A 162 16.31 3.15 7.31
CA ILE A 162 17.10 2.84 8.52
C ILE A 162 16.85 1.42 9.06
N ASN A 163 15.76 0.75 8.65
CA ASN A 163 15.38 -0.57 9.15
C ASN A 163 15.63 -1.69 8.11
N SER A 164 15.83 -2.92 8.58
CA SER A 164 16.19 -4.11 7.79
C SER A 164 15.29 -4.46 6.59
N SER A 165 14.12 -3.83 6.47
CA SER A 165 13.24 -4.02 5.32
C SER A 165 13.62 -3.18 4.10
N TYR A 166 14.42 -2.11 4.27
CA TYR A 166 14.94 -1.19 3.24
C TYR A 166 13.99 -1.03 2.05
N CYS A 167 12.83 -0.42 2.31
CA CYS A 167 11.75 -0.32 1.32
C CYS A 167 12.14 0.62 0.19
N ASP A 168 12.94 1.64 0.48
CA ASP A 168 13.58 2.50 -0.50
C ASP A 168 14.37 1.68 -1.54
N GLN A 169 15.29 0.82 -1.10
CA GLN A 169 16.12 0.01 -1.98
C GLN A 169 15.33 -1.07 -2.69
N TRP A 170 14.29 -1.60 -2.03
CA TRP A 170 13.37 -2.54 -2.68
C TRP A 170 12.64 -1.85 -3.84
N ILE A 171 12.10 -0.64 -3.62
CA ILE A 171 11.40 0.14 -4.64
C ILE A 171 12.34 0.46 -5.80
N LYS A 172 13.55 0.98 -5.51
CA LYS A 172 14.55 1.28 -6.53
C LYS A 172 14.82 0.10 -7.47
N LYS A 173 14.90 -1.11 -6.91
CA LYS A 173 15.20 -2.33 -7.67
C LYS A 173 13.99 -2.89 -8.42
N HIS A 174 12.80 -2.81 -7.84
CA HIS A 174 11.63 -3.60 -8.27
C HIS A 174 10.47 -2.76 -8.84
N ALA A 175 10.56 -1.43 -8.74
CA ALA A 175 9.63 -0.49 -9.33
C ALA A 175 10.40 0.78 -9.78
N PRO A 176 11.38 0.65 -10.69
CA PRO A 176 12.34 1.71 -11.00
C PRO A 176 11.72 2.96 -11.64
N ASN A 177 10.53 2.84 -12.24
CA ASN A 177 9.81 3.93 -12.89
C ASN A 177 8.64 4.45 -12.04
N ALA A 178 8.53 4.03 -10.78
CA ALA A 178 7.43 4.46 -9.94
C ALA A 178 7.69 5.86 -9.38
N ASP A 179 6.72 6.75 -9.52
CA ASP A 179 6.67 7.99 -8.75
C ASP A 179 6.32 7.66 -7.31
N VAL A 180 7.22 8.01 -6.38
CA VAL A 180 7.08 7.64 -4.97
C VAL A 180 6.67 8.86 -4.16
N SER A 181 5.61 8.70 -3.38
CA SER A 181 5.07 9.76 -2.55
C SER A 181 4.68 9.26 -1.17
N HIS A 182 4.66 10.15 -0.18
CA HIS A 182 4.29 9.80 1.18
C HIS A 182 3.62 10.95 1.93
N ARG A 183 2.95 10.65 3.05
CA ARG A 183 2.28 11.70 3.85
C ARG A 183 3.09 12.19 5.03
N PHE A 184 3.71 11.26 5.78
CA PHE A 184 4.45 11.58 7.00
C PHE A 184 5.92 11.16 6.88
N ASP A 185 6.82 12.10 7.13
CA ASP A 185 8.26 11.83 7.20
C ASP A 185 8.52 10.84 8.34
N TYR A 186 9.21 9.74 8.07
CA TYR A 186 9.48 8.69 9.06
C TYR A 186 10.96 8.38 9.13
N GLY A 187 11.66 9.05 10.05
CA GLY A 187 13.11 8.88 10.22
C GLY A 187 13.93 9.56 9.13
N ILE A 188 13.33 10.44 8.33
CA ILE A 188 13.99 11.27 7.32
C ILE A 188 13.89 12.75 7.70
N ASP A 189 14.79 13.56 7.16
CA ASP A 189 14.78 15.03 7.27
C ASP A 189 14.63 15.57 8.71
N GLY A 190 15.25 14.88 9.67
CA GLY A 190 15.21 15.24 11.09
C GLY A 190 13.92 14.86 11.82
N THR A 191 12.92 14.29 11.13
CA THR A 191 11.67 13.85 11.76
C THR A 191 11.87 12.57 12.56
N SER A 192 11.59 12.63 13.86
CA SER A 192 11.68 11.45 14.73
C SER A 192 10.56 10.44 14.46
N LYS A 193 10.83 9.16 14.73
CA LYS A 193 9.81 8.08 14.66
C LYS A 193 8.60 8.38 15.56
N TYR A 194 8.83 9.00 16.73
CA TYR A 194 7.77 9.38 17.65
C TYR A 194 6.83 10.43 17.03
N GLN A 195 7.40 11.49 16.44
CA GLN A 195 6.64 12.54 15.78
C GLN A 195 5.83 11.98 14.62
N ALA A 196 6.44 11.17 13.77
CA ALA A 196 5.78 10.52 12.65
C ALA A 196 4.62 9.62 13.09
N ASN A 197 4.83 8.82 14.15
CA ASN A 197 3.78 7.95 14.71
C ASN A 197 2.64 8.75 15.36
N SER A 198 2.95 9.90 15.97
CA SER A 198 1.94 10.81 16.54
C SER A 198 1.08 11.45 15.46
N GLN A 199 1.69 11.96 14.40
CA GLN A 199 0.97 12.52 13.24
C GLN A 199 0.10 11.46 12.56
N HIS A 200 0.67 10.27 12.32
CA HIS A 200 -0.06 9.15 11.73
C HIS A 200 -1.24 8.71 12.61
N ARG A 201 -1.06 8.68 13.93
CA ARG A 201 -2.14 8.39 14.88
C ARG A 201 -3.28 9.41 14.75
N LYS A 202 -2.99 10.71 14.81
CA LYS A 202 -4.00 11.77 14.68
C LYS A 202 -4.76 11.68 13.36
N TYR A 203 -4.03 11.45 12.27
CA TYR A 203 -4.64 11.24 10.95
C TYR A 203 -5.63 10.08 10.97
N ARG A 204 -5.24 8.91 11.51
CA ARG A 204 -6.15 7.76 11.59
C ARG A 204 -7.35 8.01 12.49
N GLU A 205 -7.15 8.69 13.62
CA GLU A 205 -8.24 9.07 14.53
C GLU A 205 -9.23 10.03 13.87
N GLY A 206 -8.77 10.88 12.94
CA GLY A 206 -9.64 11.78 12.17
C GLY A 206 -10.43 11.11 11.03
N LEU A 207 -10.16 9.85 10.71
CA LEU A 207 -10.88 9.12 9.64
C LEU A 207 -12.19 8.47 10.11
N PHE A 208 -12.41 8.35 11.43
CA PHE A 208 -13.50 7.59 12.06
C PHE A 208 -14.17 8.42 13.15
#